data_AF-A0A653VNT6-F1
#
_entry.id   AF-A0A653VNT6-F1
#
_cell.length_a   1.000
_cell.length_b   1.000
_cell.length_c   1.000
_cell.angle_alpha   90.00
_cell.angle_beta   90.00
_cell.angle_gamma   90.00
#
_symmetry.space_group_name_H-M   'P 1'
#
loop_
_entity.id
_entity.type
_entity.pdbx_description
1 polymer ?
#
loop_
_entity_poly.entity_id
_entity_poly.type
_entity_poly.pdbx_seq_one_letter_code
_entity_poly.pdbx_strand_id
1 'polypeptide(L)' 'MLKIIVLIPLILSLLWFGYLRVNSYSLAQGKQGFTYILVLSSVIAAFYALMLFLTH' A
#
# COMPACT_ATOMS: atom_id res chain seq x y z
N MET A 1 -15.01 -2.82 9.38
CA MET A 1 -14.79 -2.10 8.11
C MET A 1 -13.33 -1.68 7.93
N LEU A 2 -12.70 -1.02 8.91
CA LEU A 2 -11.27 -0.65 8.87
C LEU A 2 -10.26 -1.79 8.62
N LYS A 3 -10.52 -3.01 9.13
CA LYS A 3 -9.64 -4.17 8.95
C LYS A 3 -9.34 -4.47 7.47
N ILE A 4 -10.35 -4.41 6.60
CA ILE A 4 -10.18 -4.72 5.17
C ILE A 4 -9.34 -3.64 4.48
N ILE A 5 -9.53 -2.37 4.83
CA ILE A 5 -8.80 -1.24 4.25
C ILE A 5 -7.30 -1.29 4.58
N VAL A 6 -6.95 -1.73 5.79
CA VAL A 6 -5.54 -1.93 6.21
C VAL A 6 -4.91 -3.14 5.52
N LEU A 7 -5.72 -4.14 5.12
CA LEU A 7 -5.25 -5.33 4.41
C LEU A 7 -4.91 -5.06 2.94
N ILE A 8 -5.55 -4.07 2.30
CA ILE A 8 -5.31 -3.70 0.89
C ILE A 8 -3.83 -3.46 0.57
N PRO A 9 -3.08 -2.58 1.27
CA PRO A 9 -1.65 -2.37 1.00
C PRO A 9 -0.81 -3.63 1.18
N LEU A 10 -1.17 -4.48 2.13
CA LEU A 10 -0.49 -5.74 2.39
C LEU A 10 -0.68 -6.73 1.23
N ILE A 11 -1.90 -6.86 0.73
CA ILE A 11 -2.22 -7.70 -0.42
C ILE A 11 -1.52 -7.16 -1.68
N LEU A 12 -1.57 -5.84 -1.93
CA LEU A 12 -0.84 -5.24 -3.06
C LEU A 12 0.67 -5.46 -2.96
N SER A 13 1.24 -5.35 -1.77
CA SER A 13 2.67 -5.58 -1.54
C SER A 13 3.05 -7.03 -1.83
N LEU A 14 2.21 -8.00 -1.44
CA LEU A 14 2.41 -9.42 -1.74
C LEU A 14 2.29 -9.71 -3.25
N LEU A 15 1.31 -9.10 -3.94
CA LEU A 15 1.17 -9.22 -5.38
C LEU A 15 2.37 -8.62 -6.13
N TRP A 16 2.85 -7.45 -5.70
CA TRP A 16 4.04 -6.83 -6.27
C TRP A 16 5.30 -7.67 -6.01
N PHE A 17 5.44 -8.23 -4.82
CA PHE A 17 6.52 -9.17 -4.51
C PHE A 17 6.49 -10.41 -5.42
N GLY A 18 5.30 -11.00 -5.62
CA GLY A 18 5.10 -12.12 -6.54
C GLY A 18 5.50 -11.75 -7.97
N TYR A 19 5.08 -10.57 -8.44
CA TYR A 19 5.47 -10.04 -9.75
C TYR A 19 6.99 -9.94 -9.91
N LEU A 20 7.70 -9.39 -8.93
CA LEU A 20 9.16 -9.30 -8.96
C LEU A 20 9.82 -10.69 -9.02
N ARG A 21 9.30 -11.65 -8.26
CA ARG A 21 9.82 -13.03 -8.23
C ARG A 21 9.63 -13.74 -9.57
N VAL A 22 8.45 -13.61 -10.19
CA VAL A 22 8.16 -14.22 -11.51
C VAL A 22 9.05 -13.63 -12.59
N ASN A 23 9.34 -12.33 -12.53
CA ASN A 23 10.18 -11.66 -13.51
C ASN A 23 11.68 -11.69 -13.16
N SER A 24 12.09 -12.44 -12.12
CA SER A 24 13.48 -12.50 -11.63
C SER A 24 14.10 -11.14 -11.29
N TYR A 25 13.26 -10.15 -10.95
CA TYR A 25 13.72 -8.84 -10.49
C TYR A 25 14.15 -8.90 -9.03
N SER A 26 15.23 -8.19 -8.72
CA SER A 26 15.66 -7.99 -7.33
C SER A 26 14.70 -7.07 -6.58
N LEU A 27 14.61 -7.24 -5.26
CA LEU A 27 13.86 -6.35 -4.38
C LEU A 27 14.29 -4.88 -4.51
N ALA A 28 15.58 -4.64 -4.81
CA ALA A 28 16.12 -3.30 -5.02
C ALA A 28 15.52 -2.62 -6.27
N GLN A 29 15.33 -3.38 -7.37
CA GLN A 29 14.70 -2.88 -8.59
C GLN A 29 13.19 -2.62 -8.39
N GLY A 30 12.54 -3.44 -7.56
CA GLY A 30 11.12 -3.30 -7.26
C GLY A 30 10.76 -2.29 -6.17
N LYS A 31 11.74 -1.64 -5.53
CA LYS A 31 11.52 -0.74 -4.38
C LYS A 31 10.50 0.35 -4.67
N GLN A 32 10.53 0.89 -5.89
CA GLN A 32 9.63 1.97 -6.30
C GLN A 32 8.15 1.56 -6.25
N GLY A 33 7.81 0.31 -6.62
CA GLY A 33 6.44 -0.19 -6.54
C GLY A 33 5.93 -0.31 -5.10
N PHE A 34 6.77 -0.78 -4.17
CA PHE A 34 6.44 -0.77 -2.74
C PHE A 34 6.24 0.65 -2.21
N THR A 35 7.08 1.61 -2.64
CA THR A 35 6.92 3.02 -2.29
C THR A 35 5.60 3.58 -2.80
N TYR A 36 5.19 3.28 -4.04
CA TYR A 36 3.89 3.72 -4.56
C TYR A 36 2.72 3.15 -3.76
N ILE A 37 2.74 1.85 -3.45
CA ILE A 37 1.68 1.20 -2.65
C ILE A 37 1.58 1.87 -1.27
N LEU A 38 2.72 2.14 -0.63
CA LEU A 38 2.77 2.73 0.71
C LEU A 38 2.33 4.21 0.70
N VAL A 39 2.80 5.00 -0.26
CA VAL A 39 2.41 6.42 -0.40
C VAL A 39 0.92 6.51 -0.68
N LEU A 40 0.38 5.78 -1.66
CA LEU A 40 -1.04 5.82 -1.98
C LEU A 40 -1.90 5.43 -0.77
N SER A 41 -1.53 4.36 -0.07
CA SER A 41 -2.28 3.87 1.08
C SER A 41 -2.21 4.84 2.27
N SER A 42 -1.06 5.46 2.49
CA SER A 42 -0.89 6.48 3.55
C SER A 42 -1.68 7.75 3.26
N VAL A 43 -1.74 8.21 2.01
CA VAL A 43 -2.56 9.36 1.60
C VAL A 43 -4.04 9.07 1.86
N ILE A 44 -4.54 7.90 1.48
CA ILE A 44 -5.93 7.49 1.72
C ILE A 44 -6.21 7.42 3.23
N ALA A 45 -5.32 6.81 4.00
CA ALA A 45 -5.46 6.72 5.45
C ALA A 45 -5.47 8.11 6.12
N ALA A 46 -4.57 9.00 5.70
CA ALA A 46 -4.51 10.38 6.19
C ALA A 46 -5.77 11.17 5.84
N PHE A 47 -6.30 10.99 4.62
CA PHE A 47 -7.56 11.59 4.20
C PHE A 47 -8.73 11.14 5.09
N TYR A 48 -8.89 9.83 5.33
CA TYR A 48 -9.94 9.33 6.21
C TYR A 48 -9.77 9.78 7.66
N ALA A 49 -8.53 9.81 8.16
CA ALA A 49 -8.22 10.32 9.50
C ALA A 49 -8.58 11.81 9.63
N LEU A 50 -8.27 12.62 8.62
CA LEU A 50 -8.62 14.03 8.57
C LEU A 50 -10.14 14.23 8.53
N MET A 51 -10.85 13.48 7.69
CA MET A 51 -12.31 13.52 7.61
C MET A 51 -12.96 13.15 8.95
N LEU A 52 -12.44 12.13 9.64
CA LEU A 52 -12.87 11.78 10.99
C LEU A 52 -12.64 12.92 11.98
N PHE A 53 -11.47 13.56 11.94
CA PHE A 53 -11.15 14.69 12.82
C PHE A 53 -12.04 15.91 12.55
N LEU A 54 -12.36 16.21 11.29
CA LEU A 54 -13.19 17.36 10.91
C LEU A 54 -14.68 17.14 11.18
N THR A 55 -15.14 15.89 11.23
CA THR A 55 -16.56 15.55 11.42
C THR A 55 -16.89 15.23 12.88
N HIS A 56 -15.89 15.32 13.78
CA HIS A 56 -16.01 14.99 15.21
C HIS A 56 -15.76 16.23 16.07
#